data_AF-A0AA50YMB4-F1
#
_entry.id   AF-A0AA50YMB4-F1
#
_cell.length_a   1.000
_cell.length_b   1.000
_cell.length_c   1.000
_cell.angle_alpha   90.00
_cell.angle_beta   90.00
_cell.angle_gamma   90.00
#
_symmetry.space_group_name_H-M   'P 1'
#
loop_
_entity.id
_entity.type
_entity.pdbx_description
1 polymer ?
#
loop_
_entity_poly.entity_id
_entity_poly.type
_entity_poly.pdbx_seq_one_letter_code
_entity_poly.pdbx_strand_id
1 'polypeptide(L)'
;LEKRWRELDGEERQEYSKKVCPDPIASKLSPNYTFGTLTEQLDSLIKDYLKKREQKPCKDYTEKDKFLEIINAKYLVSLAAPGEPVGLLAAQSVGEPSTQMTLNTFHFAGRGDMNVTLGIPRLREILMTASAKVKTPNMEIPFFSYISNLNKTAEKLRKRMNKVTVADVLEKIDVNCEIVTKPDR
;
A
#
# COMPACT_ATOMS: atom_id res chain seq x y z
N LEU A 1 8.96 -16.33 20.09
CA LEU A 1 9.83 -15.31 19.47
C LEU A 1 10.77 -14.70 20.50
N GLU A 2 10.26 -14.22 21.63
CA GLU A 2 11.10 -13.58 22.67
C GLU A 2 12.15 -14.51 23.30
N LYS A 3 11.83 -15.79 23.58
CA LYS A 3 12.80 -16.78 24.07
C LYS A 3 13.93 -17.04 23.06
N ARG A 4 13.56 -17.23 21.79
CA ARG A 4 14.48 -17.46 20.67
C ARG A 4 15.44 -16.28 20.46
N TRP A 5 14.98 -15.05 20.67
CA TRP A 5 15.83 -13.85 20.58
C TRP A 5 16.90 -13.78 21.69
N ARG A 6 16.54 -14.23 22.90
CA ARG A 6 17.45 -14.25 24.06
C ARG A 6 18.48 -15.37 24.00
N GLU A 7 18.21 -16.42 23.23
CA GLU A 7 19.11 -17.56 22.99
C GLU A 7 20.13 -17.31 21.87
N LEU A 8 19.87 -16.35 20.96
CA LEU A 8 20.81 -15.98 19.88
C LEU A 8 22.06 -15.29 20.43
N ASP A 9 23.20 -15.62 19.83
CA ASP A 9 24.51 -15.11 20.22
C ASP A 9 24.71 -13.65 19.82
N GLY A 10 25.70 -12.96 20.41
CA GLY A 10 25.94 -11.53 20.17
C GLY A 10 26.17 -11.17 18.69
N GLU A 11 26.82 -12.05 17.94
CA GLU A 11 27.10 -11.90 16.50
C GLU A 11 25.84 -12.14 15.65
N GLU A 12 25.02 -13.13 15.99
CA GLU A 12 23.75 -13.40 15.29
C GLU A 12 22.76 -12.25 15.51
N ARG A 13 22.76 -11.64 16.70
CA ARG A 13 21.97 -10.42 16.98
C ARG A 13 22.44 -9.23 16.14
N GLN A 14 23.72 -9.13 15.81
CA GLN A 14 24.24 -8.08 14.92
C GLN A 14 23.79 -8.28 13.47
N GLU A 15 23.55 -9.52 13.02
CA GLU A 15 22.95 -9.77 11.71
C GLU A 15 21.51 -9.24 11.61
N TYR A 16 20.78 -9.27 12.72
CA TYR A 16 19.45 -8.67 12.87
C TYR A 16 19.49 -7.19 13.24
N SER A 17 20.65 -6.64 13.59
CA SER A 17 20.83 -5.20 13.73
C SER A 17 20.71 -4.57 12.35
N LYS A 18 19.87 -3.55 12.21
CA LYS A 18 19.72 -2.83 10.94
C LYS A 18 21.11 -2.39 10.47
N LYS A 19 21.57 -2.94 9.33
CA LYS A 19 22.73 -2.42 8.62
C LYS A 19 22.46 -0.93 8.37
N VAL A 20 23.42 -0.08 8.73
CA VAL A 20 23.31 1.37 8.50
C VAL A 20 23.31 1.59 6.99
N CYS A 21 22.13 1.79 6.41
CA CYS A 21 22.04 2.22 5.02
C CYS A 21 22.52 3.67 4.96
N PRO A 22 23.45 4.01 4.06
CA PRO A 22 23.84 5.41 3.88
C PRO A 22 22.64 6.22 3.41
N ASP A 23 22.54 7.47 3.87
CA ASP A 23 21.44 8.34 3.41
C ASP A 23 21.54 8.60 1.90
N PRO A 24 20.39 8.78 1.22
CA PRO A 24 20.36 9.15 -0.18
C PRO A 24 21.12 10.46 -0.44
N ILE A 25 21.73 10.56 -1.62
CA ILE A 25 22.53 11.74 -2.02
C ILE A 25 21.69 13.02 -1.95
N ALA A 26 20.43 12.97 -2.39
CA ALA A 26 19.49 14.09 -2.34
C ALA A 26 19.14 14.57 -0.92
N SER A 27 19.41 13.76 0.12
CA SER A 27 19.25 14.16 1.52
C SER A 27 20.44 15.00 2.00
N LYS A 28 21.65 14.66 1.54
CA LYS A 28 22.90 15.32 1.96
C LYS A 28 23.22 16.55 1.12
N LEU A 29 22.87 16.52 -0.17
CA LEU A 29 23.21 17.55 -1.14
C LEU A 29 21.93 18.07 -1.78
N SER A 30 21.81 19.39 -1.86
CA SER A 30 20.69 20.02 -2.53
C SER A 30 20.86 19.90 -4.05
N PRO A 31 19.84 19.37 -4.77
CA PRO A 31 19.85 19.31 -6.22
C PRO A 31 20.04 20.68 -6.88
N ASN A 32 19.61 21.76 -6.23
CA ASN A 32 19.69 23.12 -6.80
C ASN A 32 21.12 23.65 -6.94
N TYR A 33 22.05 23.15 -6.13
CA TYR A 33 23.43 23.67 -6.08
C TYR A 33 24.47 22.67 -6.55
N THR A 34 24.15 21.37 -6.52
CA THR A 34 25.14 20.31 -6.78
C THR A 34 24.72 19.48 -7.98
N PHE A 35 25.49 19.62 -9.07
CA PHE A 35 25.30 18.83 -10.28
C PHE A 35 25.53 17.33 -10.01
N GLY A 36 24.70 16.47 -10.60
CA GLY A 36 24.76 15.01 -10.41
C GLY A 36 24.05 14.51 -9.15
N THR A 37 23.37 15.38 -8.39
CA THR A 37 22.47 14.96 -7.32
C THR A 37 21.19 14.40 -7.93
N LEU A 38 21.08 13.07 -7.96
CA LEU A 38 19.90 12.37 -8.49
C LEU A 38 19.17 11.62 -7.39
N THR A 39 17.88 11.34 -7.63
CA THR A 39 17.13 10.37 -6.83
C THR A 39 17.57 8.95 -7.20
N GLU A 40 17.58 8.05 -6.22
CA GLU A 40 17.96 6.65 -6.42
C GLU A 40 17.07 5.95 -7.46
N GLN A 41 15.80 6.33 -7.51
CA GLN A 41 14.86 5.85 -8.52
C GLN A 41 15.30 6.26 -9.93
N LEU A 42 15.65 7.54 -10.15
CA LEU A 42 16.10 8.00 -11.45
C LEU A 42 17.43 7.35 -11.84
N ASP A 43 18.36 7.21 -10.90
CA ASP A 43 19.63 6.52 -11.13
C ASP A 43 19.42 5.04 -11.50
N SER A 44 18.49 4.33 -10.85
CA SER A 44 18.12 2.96 -11.24
C SER A 44 17.55 2.89 -12.65
N LEU A 45 16.69 3.84 -13.04
CA LEU A 45 16.11 3.90 -14.38
C LEU A 45 17.18 4.18 -15.45
N ILE A 46 18.14 5.06 -15.16
CA ILE A 46 19.27 5.35 -16.04
C ILE A 46 20.13 4.10 -16.21
N LYS A 47 20.44 3.39 -15.13
CA LYS A 47 21.22 2.14 -15.17
C LYS A 47 20.51 1.06 -15.98
N ASP A 48 19.21 0.90 -15.77
CA ASP A 48 18.40 -0.07 -16.50
C ASP A 48 18.28 0.28 -17.99
N TYR A 49 18.13 1.57 -18.31
CA TYR A 49 18.16 2.05 -19.69
C TYR A 49 19.51 1.77 -20.35
N LEU A 50 20.62 2.08 -19.69
CA LEU A 50 21.97 1.83 -20.22
C LEU A 50 22.27 0.34 -20.41
N LYS A 51 21.74 -0.53 -19.54
CA LYS A 51 21.85 -1.99 -19.69
C LYS A 51 21.04 -2.52 -20.87
N LYS A 52 19.82 -2.00 -21.07
CA LYS A 52 18.92 -2.38 -22.17
C LYS A 52 19.30 -1.75 -23.51
N ARG A 53 20.17 -0.75 -23.51
CA ARG A 53 20.71 -0.11 -24.70
C ARG A 53 21.66 -1.06 -25.41
N GLU A 54 21.10 -2.00 -26.18
CA GLU A 54 21.86 -2.77 -27.16
C GLU A 54 22.50 -1.81 -28.17
N GLN A 55 23.75 -2.08 -28.53
CA GLN A 55 24.47 -1.38 -29.60
C GLN A 55 23.81 -1.73 -30.94
N LYS A 56 22.67 -1.12 -31.26
CA LYS A 56 22.16 -1.15 -32.63
C LYS A 56 23.21 -0.47 -33.53
N PRO A 57 23.43 -0.95 -34.76
CA PRO A 57 24.45 -0.43 -35.68
C PRO A 57 24.07 0.94 -36.29
N CYS A 58 23.26 1.72 -35.59
CA CYS A 58 22.94 3.08 -35.99
C CYS A 58 24.01 4.00 -35.39
N LYS A 59 24.76 4.70 -36.25
CA LYS A 59 25.90 5.54 -35.87
C LYS A 59 25.51 6.79 -35.06
N ASP A 60 24.23 7.01 -34.83
CA ASP A 60 23.66 8.25 -34.28
C ASP A 60 23.36 8.15 -32.77
N TYR A 61 24.26 7.51 -32.03
CA TYR A 61 24.11 7.35 -30.59
C TYR A 61 24.96 8.39 -29.86
N THR A 62 24.31 9.22 -29.04
CA THR A 62 24.99 10.11 -28.09
C THR A 62 25.88 9.28 -27.17
N GLU A 63 27.13 9.72 -27.00
CA GLU A 63 28.08 9.11 -26.06
C GLU A 63 27.46 8.98 -24.66
N LYS A 64 27.87 7.97 -23.90
CA LYS A 64 27.33 7.68 -22.56
C LYS A 64 27.45 8.89 -21.63
N ASP A 65 28.59 9.56 -21.66
CA ASP A 65 28.87 10.68 -20.76
C ASP A 65 28.01 11.90 -21.12
N LYS A 66 27.94 12.24 -22.41
CA LYS A 66 27.02 13.27 -22.93
C LYS A 66 25.56 12.97 -22.60
N PHE A 67 25.13 11.71 -22.69
CA PHE A 67 23.79 11.30 -22.30
C PHE A 67 23.54 11.55 -20.80
N LEU A 68 24.48 11.16 -19.93
CA LEU A 68 24.38 11.40 -18.50
C LEU A 68 24.35 12.89 -18.16
N GLU A 69 25.17 13.70 -18.82
CA GLU A 69 25.16 15.16 -18.68
C GLU A 69 23.80 15.76 -19.05
N ILE A 70 23.23 15.36 -20.19
CA ILE A 70 21.92 15.82 -20.65
C ILE A 70 20.82 15.44 -19.67
N ILE A 71 20.84 14.21 -19.15
CA ILE A 71 19.83 13.75 -18.18
C ILE A 71 19.96 14.52 -16.86
N ASN A 72 21.17 14.72 -16.36
CA ASN A 72 21.42 15.53 -15.17
C ASN A 72 20.95 16.98 -15.37
N ALA A 73 21.24 17.59 -16.52
CA ALA A 73 20.76 18.93 -16.85
C ALA A 73 19.23 18.98 -16.94
N LYS A 74 18.60 17.97 -17.57
CA LYS A 74 17.14 17.88 -17.66
C LYS A 74 16.49 17.73 -16.30
N TYR A 75 17.09 16.95 -15.40
CA TYR A 75 16.61 16.79 -14.03
C TYR A 75 16.57 18.12 -13.29
N LEU A 76 17.63 18.92 -13.37
CA LEU A 76 17.70 20.25 -12.73
C LEU A 76 16.59 21.20 -13.19
N VAL A 77 16.29 21.22 -14.49
CA VAL A 77 15.23 22.07 -15.06
C VAL A 77 13.82 21.53 -14.72
N SER A 78 13.71 20.28 -14.28
CA SER A 78 12.42 19.64 -13.98
C SER A 78 12.07 19.68 -12.48
N LEU A 79 12.86 20.38 -11.67
CA LEU A 79 12.57 20.61 -10.26
C LEU A 79 11.44 21.64 -10.12
N ALA A 80 10.60 21.47 -9.09
CA ALA A 80 9.57 22.44 -8.75
C ALA A 80 10.20 23.77 -8.34
N ALA A 81 9.63 24.89 -8.79
CA ALA A 81 10.18 26.20 -8.52
C ALA A 81 9.94 26.60 -7.06
N PRO A 82 10.91 27.25 -6.38
CA PRO A 82 10.67 27.82 -5.05
C PRO A 82 9.51 28.82 -5.09
N GLY A 83 8.57 28.69 -4.16
CA GLY A 83 7.37 29.54 -4.08
C GLY A 83 6.17 29.05 -4.90
N GLU A 84 6.29 27.94 -5.61
CA GLU A 84 5.14 27.31 -6.28
C GLU A 84 4.08 26.86 -5.25
N PRO A 85 2.78 27.16 -5.46
CA PRO A 85 1.72 26.85 -4.51
C PRO A 85 1.33 25.35 -4.56
N VAL A 86 2.27 24.46 -4.24
CA VAL A 86 2.13 23.00 -4.32
C VAL A 86 0.97 22.46 -3.48
N GLY A 87 0.63 23.13 -2.37
CA GLY A 87 -0.53 22.76 -1.54
C GLY A 87 -1.86 23.00 -2.25
N LEU A 88 -2.00 24.12 -2.96
CA LEU A 88 -3.21 24.42 -3.74
C LEU A 88 -3.33 23.48 -4.95
N LEU A 89 -2.22 23.25 -5.65
CA LEU A 89 -2.16 22.32 -6.78
C LEU A 89 -2.50 20.89 -6.34
N ALA A 90 -2.00 20.43 -5.20
CA ALA A 90 -2.33 19.13 -4.63
C ALA A 90 -3.81 19.03 -4.24
N ALA A 91 -4.39 20.10 -3.67
CA ALA A 91 -5.81 20.12 -3.33
C ALA A 91 -6.70 20.04 -4.59
N GLN A 92 -6.35 20.78 -5.65
CA GLN A 92 -7.08 20.75 -6.92
C GLN A 92 -6.94 19.40 -7.63
N SER A 93 -5.72 18.85 -7.69
CA SER A 93 -5.45 17.58 -8.37
C SER A 93 -6.15 16.38 -7.74
N VAL A 94 -6.52 16.46 -6.47
CA VAL A 94 -7.39 15.47 -5.81
C VAL A 94 -8.86 15.87 -5.95
N GLY A 95 -9.20 17.13 -5.67
CA GLY A 95 -10.59 17.60 -5.58
C GLY A 95 -11.36 17.55 -6.89
N GLU A 96 -10.76 18.03 -7.99
CA GLU A 96 -11.40 18.06 -9.31
C GLU A 96 -11.78 16.66 -9.82
N PRO A 97 -10.84 15.68 -9.93
CA PRO A 97 -11.19 14.34 -10.41
C PRO A 97 -12.10 13.57 -9.44
N SER A 98 -12.08 13.89 -8.14
CA SER A 98 -12.97 13.25 -7.16
C SER A 98 -14.45 13.48 -7.47
N THR A 99 -14.79 14.64 -8.06
CA THR A 99 -16.16 14.91 -8.51
C THR A 99 -16.59 13.95 -9.62
N GLN A 100 -15.69 13.66 -10.57
CA GLN A 100 -15.93 12.72 -11.67
C GLN A 100 -16.05 11.27 -11.19
N MET A 101 -15.29 10.88 -10.16
CA MET A 101 -15.37 9.54 -9.57
C MET A 101 -16.76 9.19 -9.03
N THR A 102 -17.54 10.20 -8.62
CA THR A 102 -18.87 9.97 -8.04
C THR A 102 -19.82 9.37 -9.06
N LEU A 103 -19.86 9.91 -10.28
CA LEU A 103 -20.71 9.39 -11.35
C LEU A 103 -20.28 7.98 -11.79
N ASN A 104 -18.98 7.73 -11.91
CA ASN A 104 -18.46 6.40 -12.25
C ASN A 104 -18.76 5.36 -11.17
N THR A 105 -18.69 5.74 -9.89
CA THR A 105 -18.97 4.81 -8.77
C THR A 105 -20.43 4.39 -8.71
N PHE A 106 -21.40 5.27 -9.03
CA PHE A 106 -22.82 4.89 -9.04
C PHE A 106 -23.18 3.87 -10.11
N HIS A 107 -22.55 3.93 -11.30
CA HIS A 107 -22.76 2.93 -12.35
C HIS A 107 -22.13 1.56 -12.02
N PHE A 108 -21.00 1.54 -11.32
CA PHE A 108 -20.38 0.30 -10.86
C PHE A 108 -21.03 -0.27 -9.59
N ALA A 109 -21.46 0.57 -8.64
CA ALA A 109 -22.15 0.15 -7.41
C ALA A 109 -23.56 -0.43 -7.67
N GLY A 110 -24.16 -0.13 -8.83
CA GLY A 110 -25.41 -0.74 -9.30
C GLY A 110 -25.26 -2.18 -9.81
N ARG A 111 -24.03 -2.65 -10.09
CA ARG A 111 -23.70 -4.08 -10.19
C ARG A 111 -23.17 -4.49 -8.81
N GLY A 112 -23.86 -5.36 -8.09
CA GLY A 112 -23.64 -5.67 -6.67
C GLY A 112 -22.30 -6.33 -6.28
N ASP A 113 -21.19 -6.02 -6.96
CA ASP A 113 -19.91 -6.73 -6.83
C ASP A 113 -18.93 -6.09 -5.84
N MET A 114 -19.20 -4.90 -5.27
CA MET A 114 -18.27 -4.24 -4.34
C MET A 114 -18.97 -3.69 -3.08
N ASN A 115 -18.98 -4.50 -2.01
CA ASN A 115 -19.41 -4.11 -0.65
C ASN A 115 -18.34 -3.29 0.11
N VAL A 116 -17.60 -2.42 -0.59
CA VAL A 116 -16.58 -1.55 0.01
C VAL A 116 -16.99 -0.11 -0.20
N THR A 117 -16.76 0.78 0.77
CA THR A 117 -16.93 2.22 0.55
C THR A 117 -16.02 2.70 -0.58
N LEU A 118 -16.60 3.16 -1.70
CA LEU A 118 -15.88 3.66 -2.88
C LEU A 118 -16.18 5.15 -3.12
N GLY A 119 -15.31 5.81 -3.90
CA GLY A 119 -15.51 7.19 -4.35
C GLY A 119 -15.37 8.26 -3.25
N ILE A 120 -16.14 9.34 -3.38
CA ILE A 120 -16.15 10.48 -2.43
C ILE A 120 -16.42 10.07 -0.98
N PRO A 121 -17.37 9.16 -0.67
CA PRO A 121 -17.61 8.72 0.71
C PRO A 121 -16.35 8.18 1.41
N ARG A 122 -15.50 7.43 0.69
CA ARG A 122 -14.25 6.91 1.23
C ARG A 122 -13.18 7.99 1.36
N LEU A 123 -13.08 8.88 0.39
CA LEU A 123 -12.16 10.03 0.46
C LEU A 123 -12.48 10.94 1.66
N ARG A 124 -13.76 11.21 1.92
CA ARG A 124 -14.20 11.99 3.10
C ARG A 124 -13.77 11.33 4.40
N GLU A 125 -13.98 10.02 4.50
CA GLU A 125 -13.65 9.26 5.70
C GLU A 125 -12.14 9.30 6.03
N ILE A 126 -11.29 9.24 5.01
CA ILE A 126 -9.83 9.29 5.14
C ILE A 126 -9.35 10.73 5.41
N LEU A 127 -9.74 11.68 4.57
CA LEU A 127 -9.12 13.02 4.53
C LEU A 127 -9.84 14.05 5.40
N MET A 128 -11.17 14.03 5.47
CA MET A 128 -11.94 15.09 6.13
C MET A 128 -12.26 14.75 7.59
N THR A 129 -12.68 13.50 7.83
CA THR A 129 -13.15 13.07 9.15
C THR A 129 -12.09 12.30 9.93
N ALA A 130 -11.10 11.71 9.24
CA ALA A 130 -10.11 10.81 9.83
C ALA A 130 -10.76 9.81 10.81
N SER A 131 -11.82 9.14 10.35
CA SER A 131 -12.73 8.39 11.23
C SER A 131 -12.01 7.24 11.93
N ALA A 132 -12.08 7.19 13.26
CA ALA A 132 -11.59 6.06 14.04
C ALA A 132 -12.39 4.77 13.80
N LYS A 133 -13.66 4.88 13.42
CA LYS A 133 -14.54 3.76 13.09
C LYS A 133 -14.93 3.85 11.62
N VAL A 134 -14.21 3.10 10.79
CA VAL A 134 -14.51 3.07 9.35
C VAL A 134 -15.74 2.22 9.07
N LYS A 135 -16.54 2.59 8.06
CA LYS A 135 -17.81 1.91 7.74
C LYS A 135 -17.61 0.47 7.27
N THR A 136 -16.64 0.23 6.39
CA THR A 136 -16.29 -1.09 5.87
C THR A 136 -14.81 -1.39 6.15
N PRO A 137 -14.44 -1.81 7.37
CA PRO A 137 -13.06 -2.17 7.68
C PRO A 137 -12.67 -3.46 6.94
N ASN A 138 -11.48 -3.47 6.32
CA ASN A 138 -10.89 -4.64 5.69
C ASN A 138 -9.47 -4.89 6.22
N MET A 139 -8.99 -6.13 6.09
CA MET A 139 -7.65 -6.52 6.49
C MET A 139 -7.11 -7.55 5.51
N GLU A 140 -5.90 -7.31 5.00
CA GLU A 140 -5.17 -8.23 4.13
C GLU A 140 -4.15 -9.02 4.96
N ILE A 141 -4.18 -10.35 4.85
CA ILE A 141 -3.32 -11.24 5.63
C ILE A 141 -2.33 -11.93 4.68
N PRO A 142 -1.05 -11.51 4.65
CA PRO A 142 -0.06 -12.15 3.81
C PRO A 142 0.34 -13.51 4.40
N PHE A 143 0.56 -14.48 3.51
CA PHE A 143 1.08 -15.80 3.88
C PHE A 143 2.59 -15.87 3.67
N PHE A 144 3.29 -16.62 4.52
CA PHE A 144 4.71 -16.89 4.33
C PHE A 144 4.96 -17.83 3.15
N SER A 145 6.08 -17.62 2.45
CA SER A 145 6.46 -18.35 1.24
C SER A 145 6.72 -19.85 1.45
N TYR A 146 7.07 -20.28 2.67
CA TYR A 146 7.37 -21.68 3.00
C TYR A 146 6.13 -22.56 3.24
N ILE A 147 4.93 -21.98 3.22
CA ILE A 147 3.69 -22.71 3.51
C ILE A 147 3.29 -23.55 2.29
N SER A 148 3.40 -24.87 2.40
CA SER A 148 2.90 -25.80 1.40
C SER A 148 1.36 -25.86 1.42
N ASN A 149 0.75 -26.09 0.25
CA ASN A 149 -0.72 -26.15 0.08
C ASN A 149 -1.48 -24.88 0.54
N LEU A 150 -1.05 -23.70 0.09
CA LEU A 150 -1.59 -22.39 0.47
C LEU A 150 -3.12 -22.33 0.43
N ASN A 151 -3.76 -22.80 -0.65
CA ASN A 151 -5.23 -22.74 -0.79
C ASN A 151 -5.97 -23.50 0.32
N LYS A 152 -5.51 -24.70 0.69
CA LYS A 152 -6.13 -25.51 1.75
C LYS A 152 -5.96 -24.85 3.11
N THR A 153 -4.78 -24.29 3.37
CA THR A 153 -4.47 -23.61 4.63
C THR A 153 -5.25 -22.30 4.75
N ALA A 154 -5.35 -21.53 3.67
CA ALA A 154 -6.14 -20.31 3.59
C ALA A 154 -7.63 -20.58 3.85
N GLU A 155 -8.18 -21.65 3.25
CA GLU A 155 -9.57 -22.06 3.51
C GLU A 155 -9.81 -22.47 4.97
N LYS A 156 -8.88 -23.21 5.57
CA LYS A 156 -8.95 -23.54 7.00
C LYS A 156 -8.90 -22.30 7.88
N LEU A 157 -8.04 -21.33 7.56
CA LEU A 157 -7.93 -20.08 8.28
C LEU A 157 -9.21 -19.25 8.14
N ARG A 158 -9.74 -19.14 6.91
CA ARG A 158 -11.01 -18.47 6.61
C ARG A 158 -12.15 -19.00 7.48
N LYS A 159 -12.29 -20.33 7.56
CA LYS A 159 -13.32 -20.96 8.42
C LYS A 159 -13.13 -20.66 9.90
N ARG A 160 -11.89 -20.58 10.39
CA ARG A 160 -11.59 -20.26 11.80
C ARG A 160 -11.81 -18.80 12.16
N MET A 161 -11.55 -17.89 11.22
CA MET A 161 -11.71 -16.45 11.43
C MET A 161 -13.16 -15.98 11.22
N ASN A 162 -13.96 -16.74 10.47
CA ASN A 162 -15.36 -16.38 10.27
C ASN A 162 -16.14 -16.54 11.58
N LYS A 163 -16.81 -15.46 12.00
CA LYS A 163 -17.68 -15.49 13.17
C LYS A 163 -18.93 -16.29 12.81
N VAL A 164 -19.18 -17.35 13.58
CA VAL A 164 -20.39 -18.16 13.47
C VAL A 164 -21.18 -18.00 14.76
N THR A 165 -22.45 -17.65 14.65
CA THR A 165 -23.39 -17.55 15.78
C THR A 165 -24.26 -18.81 15.83
N VAL A 166 -24.88 -19.09 16.98
CA VAL A 166 -25.78 -20.25 17.13
C VAL A 166 -26.93 -20.18 16.12
N ALA A 167 -27.40 -18.96 15.81
CA ALA A 167 -28.44 -18.73 14.81
C ALA A 167 -28.05 -19.21 13.40
N ASP A 168 -26.76 -19.19 13.05
CA ASP A 168 -26.28 -19.62 11.72
C ASP A 168 -26.29 -21.15 11.56
N VAL A 169 -26.34 -21.91 12.65
CA VAL A 169 -26.25 -23.38 12.67
C VAL A 169 -27.58 -24.03 13.07
N LEU A 170 -28.51 -23.25 13.62
CA LEU A 170 -29.73 -23.75 14.20
C LEU A 170 -30.78 -24.03 13.13
N GLU A 171 -31.23 -25.28 13.04
CA GLU A 171 -32.24 -25.72 12.07
C GLU A 171 -33.67 -25.56 12.60
N LYS A 172 -33.89 -25.85 13.89
CA LYS A 172 -35.20 -25.78 14.54
C LYS A 172 -35.06 -25.45 16.02
N ILE A 173 -35.97 -24.63 16.54
CA ILE A 173 -36.20 -24.45 17.97
C ILE A 173 -37.64 -24.87 18.26
N ASP A 174 -37.81 -25.84 19.14
CA ASP A 174 -39.09 -26.17 19.75
C ASP A 174 -39.13 -25.54 21.15
N VAL A 175 -40.12 -24.67 21.40
CA VAL A 175 -40.34 -24.04 22.70
C VAL A 175 -41.62 -24.61 23.30
N ASN A 176 -41.47 -25.37 24.39
CA ASN A 176 -42.61 -25.85 25.17
C ASN A 176 -42.82 -24.91 26.36
N CYS A 177 -43.98 -24.28 26.41
CA CYS A 177 -44.39 -23.42 27.52
C CYS A 177 -45.47 -24.13 28.33
N GLU A 178 -45.20 -24.35 29.61
CA GLU A 178 -46.18 -24.88 30.56
C GLU A 178 -46.64 -23.75 31.49
N ILE A 179 -47.97 -23.61 31.63
CA ILE A 179 -48.54 -22.66 32.59
C ILE A 179 -48.74 -23.41 33.90
N VAL A 180 -47.85 -23.19 34.86
CA VAL A 180 -47.97 -23.75 36.20
C VAL A 180 -49.01 -22.93 36.98
N THR A 181 -50.20 -23.51 37.15
CA THR A 181 -51.34 -22.85 37.82
C THR A 181 -51.46 -23.17 39.31
N LYS A 182 -50.61 -24.03 39.86
CA LYS A 182 -50.55 -24.33 41.30
C LYS A 182 -49.11 -24.39 41.79
N PRO A 183 -48.76 -23.72 42.90
CA PRO A 183 -47.42 -23.82 43.48
C PRO A 183 -47.21 -25.22 44.07
N ASP A 184 -46.14 -25.90 43.68
CA ASP A 184 -45.67 -27.09 44.40
C ASP A 184 -45.16 -26.68 45.78
N ARG A 185 -45.67 -27.37 46.81
CA ARG A 185 -45.28 -27.22 48.22
C ARG A 185 -44.13 -28.17 48.56
#